data_AF-A0A8J8J2Q8-F1
#
_entry.id   AF-A0A8J8J2Q8-F1
#
_cell.length_a   1.000
_cell.length_b   1.000
_cell.length_c   1.000
_cell.angle_alpha   90.00
_cell.angle_beta   90.00
_cell.angle_gamma   90.00
#
_symmetry.space_group_name_H-M   'P 1'
#
loop_
_entity.id
_entity.type
_entity.pdbx_description
1 polymer ?
#
loop_
_entity_poly.entity_id
_entity_poly.type
_entity_poly.pdbx_seq_one_letter_code
_entity_poly.pdbx_strand_id
1 'polypeptide(L)'
;MERVSRFFVLLFFVLLVLSPLASATPYWFKEGIYAKYVARGWLSIDLNTSTGNVTYYCPRVEFTWRVLNVSDNRARVSLLLLGFNCTREAYSTLSLEEARALLRKYQERYNFTGGDCLEVPIAGGNVTVCEESYSERTAQRSLGLMIMEGEGRLFNKSYVPENFSRAGVVEIDLIMGKIYVNGTPAGGNFLWVENPANVTGLEILPGLEVETVRMINSTAMTYYGDFNAPVYMARTNMMSLDNWTMGKDVILYDGSSGLAIAFFTPFSPLWKALGVSSTMIQDTEFAEEHEKEIKESNKMPPFGLVLARTNIDFTRAEELPDEGPSRTAVFAVAGIAAVLGVLFLWRWRR
;
A
#
# COMPACT_ATOMS: atom_id res chain seq x y z
N MET A 1 -25.52 41.56 33.77
CA MET A 1 -25.17 40.12 33.74
C MET A 1 -25.00 39.57 32.31
N GLU A 2 -25.68 40.11 31.29
CA GLU A 2 -25.61 39.59 29.91
C GLU A 2 -24.24 39.71 29.20
N ARG A 3 -23.44 40.74 29.52
CA ARG A 3 -22.11 40.94 28.88
C ARG A 3 -21.07 39.88 29.27
N VAL A 4 -21.17 39.32 30.48
CA VAL A 4 -20.19 38.36 31.00
C VAL A 4 -20.39 36.99 30.35
N SER A 5 -21.65 36.59 30.11
CA SER A 5 -22.00 35.33 29.41
C SER A 5 -21.44 35.28 27.99
N ARG A 6 -21.55 36.37 27.22
CA ARG A 6 -21.03 36.43 25.84
C ARG A 6 -19.51 36.29 25.76
N PHE A 7 -18.78 36.81 26.74
CA PHE A 7 -17.32 36.72 26.78
C PHE A 7 -16.84 35.29 27.08
N PHE A 8 -17.51 34.58 28.00
CA PHE A 8 -17.21 33.19 28.30
C PHE A 8 -17.52 32.25 27.12
N VAL A 9 -18.63 32.48 26.41
CA VAL A 9 -18.97 31.71 25.19
C VAL A 9 -17.91 31.93 24.11
N LEU A 10 -17.45 33.17 23.91
CA LEU A 10 -16.45 33.49 22.90
C LEU A 10 -15.06 32.94 23.26
N LEU A 11 -14.68 32.99 24.54
CA LEU A 11 -13.45 32.38 25.06
C LEU A 11 -13.45 30.85 24.89
N PHE A 12 -14.60 30.21 25.17
CA PHE A 12 -14.77 28.76 24.98
C PHE A 12 -14.68 28.37 23.52
N PHE A 13 -15.27 29.16 22.61
CA PHE A 13 -15.12 28.98 21.16
C PHE A 13 -13.67 29.16 20.70
N VAL A 14 -12.96 30.17 21.20
CA VAL A 14 -11.55 30.40 20.86
C VAL A 14 -10.66 29.27 21.40
N LEU A 15 -10.94 28.74 22.59
CA LEU A 15 -10.22 27.58 23.16
C LEU A 15 -10.51 26.27 22.40
N LEU A 16 -11.73 26.09 21.86
CA LEU A 16 -12.09 24.98 20.96
C LEU A 16 -11.48 25.11 19.56
N VAL A 17 -11.18 26.33 19.10
CA VAL A 17 -10.50 26.56 17.82
C VAL A 17 -8.97 26.49 17.98
N LEU A 18 -8.45 26.75 19.19
CA LEU A 18 -7.03 26.68 19.53
C LEU A 18 -6.61 25.32 20.12
N SER A 19 -7.53 24.39 20.37
CA SER A 19 -7.14 23.01 20.65
C SER A 19 -6.35 22.52 19.43
N PRO A 20 -5.12 22.00 19.60
CA PRO A 20 -4.36 21.46 18.49
C PRO A 20 -5.28 20.46 17.80
N LEU A 21 -5.49 20.67 16.48
CA LEU A 21 -6.04 19.64 15.61
C LEU A 21 -5.29 18.36 15.99
N ALA A 22 -6.02 17.40 16.57
CA ALA A 22 -5.45 16.13 17.00
C ALA A 22 -4.54 15.65 15.87
N SER A 23 -3.27 15.37 16.22
CA SER A 23 -2.29 14.92 15.24
C SER A 23 -2.88 13.71 14.52
N ALA A 24 -2.99 13.76 13.19
CA ALA A 24 -3.54 12.65 12.38
C ALA A 24 -2.62 11.40 12.39
N THR A 25 -1.71 11.32 13.36
CA THR A 25 -0.70 10.30 13.56
C THR A 25 -1.14 9.43 14.75
N PRO A 26 -1.36 8.12 14.54
CA PRO A 26 -1.70 7.22 15.63
C PRO A 26 -0.66 7.25 16.76
N TYR A 27 -1.09 7.06 18.01
CA TYR A 27 -0.23 7.13 19.19
C TYR A 27 1.01 6.22 19.14
N TRP A 28 0.89 5.10 18.41
CA TRP A 28 1.96 4.13 18.26
C TRP A 28 2.97 4.50 17.18
N PHE A 29 2.70 5.49 16.34
CA PHE A 29 3.52 5.82 15.18
C PHE A 29 4.75 6.63 15.59
N LYS A 30 5.89 5.94 15.62
CA LYS A 30 7.20 6.50 16.02
C LYS A 30 8.33 5.81 15.25
N GLU A 31 9.53 6.37 15.35
CA GLU A 31 10.73 5.80 14.74
C GLU A 31 10.93 4.32 15.11
N GLY A 32 11.33 3.51 14.12
CA GLY A 32 11.57 2.08 14.28
C GLY A 32 10.33 1.18 14.17
N ILE A 33 9.13 1.76 14.15
CA ILE A 33 7.89 1.01 13.90
C ILE A 33 7.87 0.46 12.48
N TYR A 34 7.39 -0.77 12.32
CA TYR A 34 7.20 -1.38 11.01
C TYR A 34 5.95 -2.25 10.96
N ALA A 35 5.43 -2.44 9.75
CA ALA A 35 4.48 -3.50 9.45
C ALA A 35 4.92 -4.24 8.18
N LYS A 36 4.85 -5.57 8.24
CA LYS A 36 5.11 -6.49 7.15
C LYS A 36 3.80 -7.17 6.76
N TYR A 37 3.54 -7.18 5.47
CA TYR A 37 2.41 -7.80 4.83
C TYR A 37 2.88 -8.91 3.90
N VAL A 38 2.08 -9.95 3.76
CA VAL A 38 2.35 -11.13 2.94
C VAL A 38 1.15 -11.39 2.05
N ALA A 39 1.41 -11.84 0.84
CA ALA A 39 0.42 -12.50 0.00
C ALA A 39 1.03 -13.76 -0.60
N ARG A 40 0.19 -14.78 -0.80
CA ARG A 40 0.55 -16.04 -1.46
C ARG A 40 -0.48 -16.43 -2.53
N GLY A 41 -0.02 -17.06 -3.61
CA GLY A 41 -0.85 -17.48 -4.72
C GLY A 41 -0.35 -16.97 -6.06
N TRP A 42 -1.25 -16.70 -7.00
CA TRP A 42 -0.88 -16.20 -8.34
C TRP A 42 -0.75 -14.67 -8.35
N LEU A 43 0.45 -14.17 -8.03
CA LEU A 43 0.71 -12.74 -7.86
C LEU A 43 1.56 -12.20 -9.01
N SER A 44 1.27 -10.99 -9.49
CA SER A 44 2.08 -10.30 -10.48
C SER A 44 2.57 -8.93 -10.01
N ILE A 45 3.78 -8.56 -10.42
CA ILE A 45 4.38 -7.25 -10.21
C ILE A 45 4.90 -6.76 -11.57
N ASP A 46 4.36 -5.65 -12.05
CA ASP A 46 4.73 -5.08 -13.33
C ASP A 46 5.73 -3.93 -13.14
N LEU A 47 6.73 -3.89 -14.02
CA LEU A 47 7.69 -2.81 -14.12
C LEU A 47 7.70 -2.26 -15.56
N ASN A 48 7.70 -0.93 -15.67
CA ASN A 48 8.01 -0.28 -16.93
C ASN A 48 9.53 -0.10 -17.04
N THR A 49 10.14 -0.69 -18.05
CA THR A 49 11.58 -0.56 -18.33
C THR A 49 11.81 0.18 -19.65
N SER A 50 13.02 0.68 -19.89
CA SER A 50 13.37 1.30 -21.17
C SER A 50 13.21 0.35 -22.38
N THR A 51 13.22 -0.95 -22.13
CA THR A 51 13.10 -2.01 -23.15
C THR A 51 11.69 -2.60 -23.28
N GLY A 52 10.71 -2.05 -22.55
CA GLY A 52 9.33 -2.54 -22.53
C GLY A 52 8.85 -2.95 -21.14
N ASN A 53 7.70 -3.62 -21.10
CA ASN A 53 7.07 -4.05 -19.85
C ASN A 53 7.63 -5.40 -19.41
N VAL A 54 7.97 -5.48 -18.12
CA VAL A 54 8.46 -6.70 -17.48
C VAL A 54 7.52 -7.04 -16.35
N THR A 55 6.97 -8.24 -16.37
CA THR A 55 6.09 -8.77 -15.33
C THR A 55 6.82 -9.84 -14.55
N TYR A 56 6.79 -9.76 -13.22
CA TYR A 56 7.26 -10.81 -12.33
C TYR A 56 6.06 -11.55 -11.75
N TYR A 57 5.96 -12.84 -12.02
CA TYR A 57 5.00 -13.73 -11.39
C TYR A 57 5.65 -14.38 -10.19
N CYS A 58 5.20 -14.04 -8.99
CA CYS A 58 5.80 -14.50 -7.74
C CYS A 58 4.75 -15.28 -6.92
N PRO A 59 4.98 -16.55 -6.56
CA PRO A 59 4.05 -17.31 -5.71
C PRO A 59 3.89 -16.71 -4.30
N ARG A 60 4.86 -15.91 -3.86
CA ARG A 60 4.83 -15.21 -2.58
C ARG A 60 5.44 -13.82 -2.72
N VAL A 61 4.76 -12.83 -2.15
CA VAL A 61 5.22 -11.45 -2.07
C VAL A 61 5.19 -11.00 -0.61
N GLU A 62 6.23 -10.27 -0.20
CA GLU A 62 6.28 -9.58 1.08
C GLU A 62 6.46 -8.08 0.86
N PHE A 63 5.63 -7.28 1.52
CA PHE A 63 5.77 -5.83 1.54
C PHE A 63 6.01 -5.37 2.97
N THR A 64 7.04 -4.59 3.21
CA THR A 64 7.35 -4.02 4.52
C THR A 64 7.49 -2.51 4.41
N TRP A 65 6.80 -1.79 5.28
CA TRP A 65 7.10 -0.38 5.53
C TRP A 65 7.66 -0.21 6.94
N ARG A 66 8.62 0.70 7.10
CA ARG A 66 9.25 1.02 8.39
C ARG A 66 9.51 2.52 8.52
N VAL A 67 9.11 3.09 9.65
CA VAL A 67 9.38 4.47 10.03
C VAL A 67 10.87 4.63 10.34
N LEU A 68 11.55 5.44 9.52
CA LEU A 68 12.97 5.74 9.67
C LEU A 68 13.22 6.87 10.65
N ASN A 69 12.38 7.90 10.61
CA ASN A 69 12.39 9.01 11.56
C ASN A 69 11.04 9.75 11.51
N VAL A 70 10.76 10.50 12.57
CA VAL A 70 9.64 11.43 12.65
C VAL A 70 10.19 12.77 13.13
N SER A 71 9.96 13.83 12.36
CA SER A 71 10.43 15.19 12.67
C SER A 71 9.32 16.20 12.35
N ASP A 72 8.94 17.00 13.34
CA ASP A 72 7.83 17.95 13.25
C ASP A 72 6.54 17.26 12.77
N ASN A 73 6.10 17.59 11.56
CA ASN A 73 4.89 17.07 10.92
C ASN A 73 5.21 16.16 9.73
N ARG A 74 6.42 15.59 9.70
CA ARG A 74 6.86 14.70 8.62
C ARG A 74 7.45 13.41 9.16
N ALA A 75 7.19 12.33 8.45
CA ALA A 75 7.83 11.05 8.68
C ALA A 75 8.54 10.58 7.41
N ARG A 76 9.75 10.03 7.56
CA ARG A 76 10.37 9.26 6.48
C ARG A 76 10.09 7.79 6.71
N VAL A 77 9.57 7.13 5.68
CA VAL A 77 9.18 5.71 5.74
C VAL A 77 9.94 4.97 4.65
N SER A 78 10.71 3.97 5.06
CA SER A 78 11.32 3.01 4.14
C SER A 78 10.29 1.99 3.69
N LEU A 79 10.40 1.58 2.43
CA LEU A 79 9.58 0.58 1.78
C LEU A 79 10.48 -0.53 1.25
N LEU A 80 10.05 -1.78 1.41
CA LEU A 80 10.72 -2.95 0.87
C LEU A 80 9.67 -3.92 0.32
N LEU A 81 9.79 -4.25 -0.96
CA LEU A 81 8.98 -5.24 -1.65
C LEU A 81 9.88 -6.40 -2.07
N LEU A 82 9.53 -7.61 -1.63
CA LEU A 82 10.25 -8.85 -1.93
C LEU A 82 9.31 -9.82 -2.65
N GLY A 83 9.81 -10.46 -3.69
CA GLY A 83 9.12 -11.56 -4.37
C GLY A 83 10.00 -12.80 -4.34
N PHE A 84 9.39 -13.95 -4.05
CA PHE A 84 10.10 -15.22 -3.87
C PHE A 84 9.76 -16.19 -4.99
N ASN A 85 10.75 -16.96 -5.46
CA ASN A 85 10.60 -17.95 -6.54
C ASN A 85 9.93 -17.37 -7.80
N CYS A 86 10.27 -16.13 -8.15
CA CYS A 86 9.58 -15.42 -9.21
C CYS A 86 9.98 -15.96 -10.60
N THR A 87 9.03 -15.86 -11.52
CA THR A 87 9.28 -15.99 -12.95
C THR A 87 9.16 -14.62 -13.59
N ARG A 88 10.19 -14.20 -14.32
CA ARG A 88 10.21 -12.95 -15.07
C ARG A 88 9.70 -13.20 -16.48
N GLU A 89 8.70 -12.43 -16.90
CA GLU A 89 8.22 -12.36 -18.27
C GLU A 89 8.50 -10.97 -18.85
N ALA A 90 9.01 -10.93 -20.07
CA ALA A 90 9.25 -9.70 -20.81
C ALA A 90 8.71 -9.83 -22.22
N TYR A 91 8.01 -8.80 -22.66
CA TYR A 91 7.46 -8.66 -24.00
C TYR A 91 8.06 -7.43 -24.66
N SER A 92 8.52 -7.59 -25.89
CA SER A 92 9.04 -6.48 -26.68
C SER A 92 8.61 -6.61 -28.14
N THR A 93 8.21 -5.50 -28.74
CA THR A 93 8.00 -5.38 -30.17
C THR A 93 9.30 -4.92 -30.83
N LEU A 94 9.69 -5.58 -31.90
CA LEU A 94 10.88 -5.29 -32.70
C LEU A 94 10.44 -4.81 -34.08
N SER A 95 11.24 -3.92 -34.69
CA SER A 95 11.07 -3.64 -36.11
C SER A 95 11.27 -4.90 -36.95
N LEU A 96 10.69 -4.94 -38.16
CA LEU A 96 10.84 -6.09 -39.05
C LEU A 96 12.30 -6.45 -39.32
N GLU A 97 13.15 -5.44 -39.51
CA GLU A 97 14.58 -5.63 -39.79
C GLU A 97 15.30 -6.27 -38.60
N GLU A 98 15.08 -5.76 -37.40
CA GLU A 98 15.66 -6.32 -36.16
C GLU A 98 15.17 -7.74 -35.90
N ALA A 99 13.87 -7.98 -36.09
CA ALA A 99 13.26 -9.29 -35.91
C ALA A 99 13.83 -10.32 -36.89
N ARG A 100 13.96 -9.96 -38.18
CA ARG A 100 14.57 -10.83 -39.20
C ARG A 100 16.04 -11.08 -38.94
N ALA A 101 16.79 -10.06 -38.52
CA ALA A 101 18.19 -10.22 -38.16
C ALA A 101 18.36 -11.17 -36.96
N LEU A 102 17.48 -11.06 -35.95
CA LEU A 102 17.51 -11.93 -34.78
C LEU A 102 17.06 -13.36 -35.12
N LEU A 103 16.01 -13.52 -35.93
CA LEU A 103 15.53 -14.83 -36.37
C LEU A 103 16.59 -15.57 -37.19
N ARG A 104 17.29 -14.89 -38.11
CA ARG A 104 18.41 -15.46 -38.88
C ARG A 104 19.49 -16.02 -37.98
N LYS A 105 19.87 -15.30 -36.91
CA LYS A 105 20.84 -15.82 -35.93
C LYS A 105 20.39 -17.12 -35.27
N TYR A 106 19.09 -17.26 -34.98
CA TYR A 106 18.54 -18.50 -34.44
C TYR A 106 18.48 -19.61 -35.49
N GLN A 107 18.07 -19.30 -36.72
CA GLN A 107 18.04 -20.25 -37.84
C GLN A 107 19.43 -20.80 -38.15
N GLU A 108 20.45 -19.93 -38.23
CA GLU A 108 21.85 -20.31 -38.44
C GLU A 108 22.37 -21.22 -37.32
N ARG A 109 22.03 -20.93 -36.04
CA ARG A 109 22.44 -21.75 -34.90
C ARG A 109 21.98 -23.20 -35.01
N TYR A 110 20.81 -23.46 -35.60
CA TYR A 110 20.23 -24.79 -35.73
C TYR A 110 20.27 -25.33 -37.17
N ASN A 111 21.06 -24.71 -38.05
CA ASN A 111 21.19 -25.09 -39.46
C ASN A 111 19.86 -25.20 -40.21
N PHE A 112 18.91 -24.29 -39.94
CA PHE A 112 17.61 -24.27 -40.63
C PHE A 112 17.78 -23.78 -42.08
N THR A 113 17.34 -24.60 -43.04
CA THR A 113 17.50 -24.33 -44.49
C THR A 113 16.20 -23.93 -45.21
N GLY A 114 15.12 -23.68 -44.47
CA GLY A 114 13.79 -23.41 -45.04
C GLY A 114 12.91 -24.65 -45.17
N GLY A 115 11.61 -24.45 -45.40
CA GLY A 115 10.60 -25.50 -45.48
C GLY A 115 9.82 -25.69 -44.17
N ASP A 116 9.51 -26.94 -43.83
CA ASP A 116 8.81 -27.27 -42.59
C ASP A 116 9.62 -26.88 -41.35
N CYS A 117 8.91 -26.60 -40.25
CA CYS A 117 9.55 -26.26 -38.98
C CYS A 117 10.48 -27.39 -38.50
N LEU A 118 11.67 -27.03 -38.05
CA LEU A 118 12.64 -27.93 -37.45
C LEU A 118 12.44 -27.99 -35.93
N GLU A 119 12.22 -29.19 -35.40
CA GLU A 119 12.21 -29.45 -33.96
C GLU A 119 13.54 -30.07 -33.52
N VAL A 120 14.22 -29.42 -32.58
CA VAL A 120 15.52 -29.84 -32.06
C VAL A 120 15.40 -30.09 -30.55
N PRO A 121 15.62 -31.32 -30.07
CA PRO A 121 15.71 -31.58 -28.64
C PRO A 121 16.98 -30.94 -28.07
N ILE A 122 16.86 -30.27 -26.93
CA ILE A 122 17.98 -29.68 -26.19
C ILE A 122 17.97 -30.20 -24.75
N ALA A 123 19.06 -29.95 -24.01
CA ALA A 123 19.13 -30.35 -22.61
C ALA A 123 17.98 -29.72 -21.80
N GLY A 124 17.08 -30.56 -21.28
CA GLY A 124 15.95 -30.12 -20.47
C GLY A 124 14.81 -29.44 -21.24
N GLY A 125 14.72 -29.62 -22.56
CA GLY A 125 13.72 -28.93 -23.36
C GLY A 125 13.74 -29.22 -24.87
N ASN A 126 13.06 -28.37 -25.63
CA ASN A 126 13.03 -28.41 -27.08
C ASN A 126 13.11 -26.99 -27.67
N VAL A 127 13.53 -26.96 -28.93
CA VAL A 127 13.56 -25.76 -29.77
C VAL A 127 12.77 -26.06 -31.03
N THR A 128 11.95 -25.10 -31.45
CA THR A 128 11.28 -25.14 -32.75
C THR A 128 11.73 -23.93 -33.56
N VAL A 129 12.24 -24.18 -34.76
CA VAL A 129 12.69 -23.14 -35.69
C VAL A 129 11.87 -23.24 -36.96
N CYS A 130 11.19 -22.17 -37.34
CA CYS A 130 10.40 -22.06 -38.56
C CYS A 130 10.91 -20.90 -39.42
N GLU A 131 10.30 -20.71 -40.59
CA GLU A 131 10.66 -19.62 -41.51
C GLU A 131 10.43 -18.23 -40.91
N GLU A 132 9.32 -18.05 -40.18
CA GLU A 132 8.92 -16.75 -39.60
C GLU A 132 8.80 -16.79 -38.05
N SER A 133 9.31 -17.85 -37.40
CA SER A 133 9.28 -17.95 -35.94
C SER A 133 10.38 -18.82 -35.33
N TYR A 134 10.65 -18.58 -34.05
CA TYR A 134 11.55 -19.35 -33.20
C TYR A 134 10.88 -19.54 -31.85
N SER A 135 10.96 -20.74 -31.28
CA SER A 135 10.62 -20.96 -29.88
C SER A 135 11.62 -21.90 -29.21
N GLU A 136 11.92 -21.64 -27.95
CA GLU A 136 12.79 -22.43 -27.10
C GLU A 136 12.09 -22.59 -25.76
N ARG A 137 11.92 -23.83 -25.31
CA ARG A 137 11.28 -24.13 -24.02
C ARG A 137 12.13 -25.11 -23.26
N THR A 138 12.53 -24.70 -22.06
CA THR A 138 13.23 -25.51 -21.06
C THR A 138 12.48 -25.45 -19.72
N ALA A 139 12.93 -26.22 -18.73
CA ALA A 139 12.40 -26.11 -17.37
C ALA A 139 12.55 -24.72 -16.73
N GLN A 140 13.56 -23.93 -17.15
CA GLN A 140 13.87 -22.63 -16.52
C GLN A 140 13.57 -21.42 -17.40
N ARG A 141 13.29 -21.63 -18.70
CA ARG A 141 13.13 -20.55 -19.66
C ARG A 141 12.17 -20.94 -20.78
N SER A 142 11.35 -19.99 -21.20
CA SER A 142 10.61 -20.03 -22.47
C SER A 142 10.92 -18.75 -23.25
N LEU A 143 11.51 -18.87 -24.43
CA LEU A 143 11.79 -17.76 -25.33
C LEU A 143 11.02 -18.00 -26.63
N GLY A 144 10.37 -16.97 -27.16
CA GLY A 144 9.67 -17.02 -28.42
C GLY A 144 9.94 -15.75 -29.24
N LEU A 145 10.18 -15.89 -30.52
CA LEU A 145 10.22 -14.80 -31.49
C LEU A 145 9.27 -15.16 -32.63
N MET A 146 8.39 -14.25 -32.99
CA MET A 146 7.44 -14.46 -34.08
C MET A 146 7.36 -13.19 -34.93
N ILE A 147 7.43 -13.34 -36.25
CA ILE A 147 7.24 -12.25 -37.19
C ILE A 147 5.82 -12.33 -37.73
N MET A 148 5.01 -11.30 -37.49
CA MET A 148 3.63 -11.20 -37.98
C MET A 148 3.34 -9.76 -38.38
N GLU A 149 2.53 -9.57 -39.43
CA GLU A 149 1.97 -8.25 -39.78
C GLU A 149 3.03 -7.14 -39.97
N GLY A 150 4.25 -7.50 -40.37
CA GLY A 150 5.34 -6.54 -40.59
C GLY A 150 6.10 -6.12 -39.32
N GLU A 151 5.90 -6.78 -38.19
CA GLU A 151 6.64 -6.56 -36.95
C GLU A 151 7.12 -7.88 -36.33
N GLY A 152 8.12 -7.80 -35.45
CA GLY A 152 8.56 -8.93 -34.62
C GLY A 152 8.03 -8.84 -33.21
N ARG A 153 7.55 -9.95 -32.67
CA ARG A 153 7.16 -10.08 -31.26
C ARG A 153 8.12 -11.02 -30.56
N LEU A 154 8.85 -10.50 -29.58
CA LEU A 154 9.78 -11.26 -28.76
C LEU A 154 9.17 -11.41 -27.35
N PHE A 155 9.04 -12.66 -26.93
CA PHE A 155 8.60 -13.07 -25.60
C PHE A 155 9.73 -13.80 -24.90
N ASN A 156 10.03 -13.42 -23.66
CA ASN A 156 11.03 -14.10 -22.85
C ASN A 156 10.54 -14.29 -21.42
N LYS A 157 10.27 -15.55 -21.06
CA LYS A 157 9.97 -16.01 -19.71
C LYS A 157 11.18 -16.73 -19.14
N SER A 158 11.60 -16.37 -17.95
CA SER A 158 12.77 -16.95 -17.29
C SER A 158 12.56 -17.03 -15.78
N TYR A 159 12.93 -18.14 -15.17
CA TYR A 159 13.02 -18.25 -13.72
C TYR A 159 14.07 -17.25 -13.18
N VAL A 160 13.75 -16.60 -12.06
CA VAL A 160 14.65 -15.66 -11.39
C VAL A 160 15.25 -16.38 -10.18
N PRO A 161 16.55 -16.73 -10.20
CA PRO A 161 17.18 -17.49 -9.11
C PRO A 161 17.33 -16.66 -7.83
N GLU A 162 17.44 -15.34 -7.96
CA GLU A 162 17.47 -14.41 -6.84
C GLU A 162 16.05 -13.93 -6.51
N ASN A 163 15.80 -13.63 -5.24
CA ASN A 163 14.53 -13.01 -4.86
C ASN A 163 14.39 -11.65 -5.54
N PHE A 164 13.24 -11.41 -6.15
CA PHE A 164 12.88 -10.08 -6.61
C PHE A 164 12.92 -9.12 -5.41
N SER A 165 13.54 -7.95 -5.59
CA SER A 165 13.63 -6.93 -4.55
C SER A 165 13.53 -5.52 -5.13
N ARG A 166 12.70 -4.70 -4.49
CA ARG A 166 12.63 -3.24 -4.69
C ARG A 166 12.57 -2.57 -3.34
N ALA A 167 13.35 -1.49 -3.20
CA ALA A 167 13.37 -0.69 -1.99
C ALA A 167 13.24 0.79 -2.36
N GLY A 168 12.61 1.55 -1.48
CA GLY A 168 12.37 2.97 -1.66
C GLY A 168 12.19 3.68 -0.33
N VAL A 169 12.15 5.01 -0.37
CA VAL A 169 11.85 5.84 0.79
C VAL A 169 10.83 6.88 0.36
N VAL A 170 9.81 7.09 1.19
CA VAL A 170 8.80 8.14 1.01
C VAL A 170 8.79 9.07 2.20
N GLU A 171 8.37 10.31 1.96
CA GLU A 171 8.03 11.24 3.02
C GLU A 171 6.51 11.30 3.17
N ILE A 172 6.03 11.34 4.40
CA ILE A 172 4.60 11.45 4.71
C ILE A 172 4.40 12.72 5.52
N ASP A 173 3.57 13.63 5.00
CA ASP A 173 3.04 14.75 5.76
C ASP A 173 1.98 14.22 6.72
N LEU A 174 2.28 14.31 8.02
CA LEU A 174 1.48 13.76 9.09
C LEU A 174 0.24 14.60 9.42
N ILE A 175 0.15 15.84 8.94
CA ILE A 175 -1.04 16.68 9.08
C ILE A 175 -2.02 16.40 7.94
N MET A 176 -1.51 16.41 6.71
CA MET A 176 -2.34 16.26 5.51
C MET A 176 -2.55 14.80 5.11
N GLY A 177 -1.80 13.86 5.69
CA GLY A 177 -1.78 12.47 5.26
C GLY A 177 -1.29 12.32 3.81
N LYS A 178 -0.39 13.18 3.33
CA LYS A 178 0.10 13.14 1.94
C LYS A 178 1.45 12.45 1.82
N ILE A 179 1.56 11.55 0.86
CA ILE A 179 2.80 10.86 0.50
C ILE A 179 3.53 11.66 -0.57
N TYR A 180 4.83 11.85 -0.36
CA TYR A 180 5.76 12.48 -1.28
C TYR A 180 6.86 11.49 -1.67
N VAL A 181 7.12 11.41 -2.98
CA VAL A 181 8.21 10.61 -3.56
C VAL A 181 9.17 11.59 -4.22
N ASN A 182 10.42 11.63 -3.75
CA ASN A 182 11.43 12.58 -4.21
C ASN A 182 10.92 14.04 -4.19
N GLY A 183 10.24 14.43 -3.10
CA GLY A 183 9.68 15.78 -2.92
C GLY A 183 8.41 16.09 -3.72
N THR A 184 7.95 15.18 -4.59
CA THR A 184 6.73 15.37 -5.39
C THR A 184 5.55 14.65 -4.75
N PRO A 185 4.37 15.28 -4.60
CA PRO A 185 3.16 14.59 -4.14
C PRO A 185 2.86 13.36 -5.01
N ALA A 186 2.62 12.22 -4.38
CA ALA A 186 2.30 10.96 -5.04
C ALA A 186 0.88 10.48 -4.76
N GLY A 187 0.32 10.79 -3.59
CA GLY A 187 -1.04 10.39 -3.20
C GLY A 187 -1.28 10.49 -1.70
N GLY A 188 -2.41 9.96 -1.24
CA GLY A 188 -2.80 9.93 0.18
C GLY A 188 -2.25 8.72 0.93
N ASN A 189 -1.98 8.89 2.21
CA ASN A 189 -1.62 7.81 3.13
C ASN A 189 -2.85 6.99 3.48
N PHE A 190 -2.77 5.69 3.18
CA PHE A 190 -3.79 4.69 3.48
C PHE A 190 -3.24 3.55 4.36
N LEU A 191 -1.97 3.61 4.77
CA LEU A 191 -1.34 2.55 5.56
C LEU A 191 -1.87 2.52 7.01
N TRP A 192 -2.30 3.68 7.50
CA TRP A 192 -2.97 3.83 8.79
C TRP A 192 -3.77 5.13 8.79
N VAL A 193 -4.72 5.21 9.72
CA VAL A 193 -5.61 6.37 9.91
C VAL A 193 -5.99 6.49 11.38
N GLU A 194 -6.13 7.69 11.92
CA GLU A 194 -6.49 7.85 13.33
C GLU A 194 -7.93 7.37 13.61
N ASN A 195 -8.85 7.68 12.71
CA ASN A 195 -10.24 7.24 12.78
C ASN A 195 -10.66 6.63 11.44
N PRO A 196 -10.69 5.29 11.33
CA PRO A 196 -11.11 4.61 10.11
C PRO A 196 -12.52 4.99 9.63
N ALA A 197 -13.42 5.47 10.49
CA ALA A 197 -14.76 5.89 10.09
C ALA A 197 -14.76 7.13 9.17
N ASN A 198 -13.71 7.95 9.24
CA ASN A 198 -13.65 9.27 8.59
C ASN A 198 -12.82 9.27 7.31
N VAL A 199 -12.48 8.11 6.75
CA VAL A 199 -11.59 8.04 5.57
C VAL A 199 -12.32 8.18 4.23
N THR A 200 -13.65 8.33 4.24
CA THR A 200 -14.42 8.64 3.02
C THR A 200 -13.91 9.93 2.39
N GLY A 201 -13.68 9.93 1.07
CA GLY A 201 -13.09 11.04 0.33
C GLY A 201 -11.57 11.12 0.40
N LEU A 202 -10.89 10.18 1.08
CA LEU A 202 -9.43 10.07 1.02
C LEU A 202 -9.01 9.70 -0.41
N GLU A 203 -8.32 10.62 -1.08
CA GLU A 203 -7.72 10.39 -2.40
C GLU A 203 -6.38 9.66 -2.24
N ILE A 204 -6.35 8.37 -2.56
CA ILE A 204 -5.17 7.51 -2.45
C ILE A 204 -4.21 7.78 -3.61
N LEU A 205 -4.75 7.97 -4.81
CA LEU A 205 -4.07 8.39 -6.02
C LEU A 205 -4.98 9.38 -6.76
N PRO A 206 -4.44 10.24 -7.64
CA PRO A 206 -5.27 11.13 -8.47
C PRO A 206 -6.40 10.36 -9.17
N GLY A 207 -7.65 10.61 -8.78
CA GLY A 207 -8.84 9.94 -9.31
C GLY A 207 -9.22 8.59 -8.67
N LEU A 208 -8.46 8.10 -7.68
CA LEU A 208 -8.78 6.92 -6.86
C LEU A 208 -9.03 7.39 -5.42
N GLU A 209 -10.29 7.43 -5.03
CA GLU A 209 -10.73 7.90 -3.73
C GLU A 209 -11.52 6.82 -2.99
N VAL A 210 -11.49 6.88 -1.66
CA VAL A 210 -12.35 6.05 -0.82
C VAL A 210 -13.79 6.55 -0.93
N GLU A 211 -14.60 5.81 -1.68
CA GLU A 211 -16.01 6.13 -1.93
C GLU A 211 -16.90 5.80 -0.72
N THR A 212 -16.63 4.66 -0.07
CA THR A 212 -17.46 4.20 1.05
C THR A 212 -16.62 3.56 2.15
N VAL A 213 -17.05 3.77 3.39
CA VAL A 213 -16.51 3.12 4.57
C VAL A 213 -17.66 2.45 5.31
N ARG A 214 -17.47 1.20 5.72
CA ARG A 214 -18.44 0.47 6.54
C ARG A 214 -17.74 -0.20 7.70
N MET A 215 -18.31 -0.06 8.89
CA MET A 215 -17.97 -0.90 10.01
C MET A 215 -18.56 -2.29 9.77
N ILE A 216 -17.73 -3.31 9.91
CA ILE A 216 -18.11 -4.71 9.76
C ILE A 216 -17.95 -5.37 11.11
N ASN A 217 -19.04 -5.96 11.59
CA ASN A 217 -19.04 -6.79 12.78
C ASN A 217 -18.56 -8.20 12.42
N SER A 218 -17.34 -8.33 11.90
CA SER A 218 -16.72 -9.60 11.52
C SER A 218 -15.23 -9.53 11.84
N THR A 219 -14.65 -10.68 12.16
CA THR A 219 -13.22 -10.77 12.47
C THR A 219 -12.44 -10.82 11.15
N ALA A 220 -11.43 -9.96 11.01
CA ALA A 220 -10.52 -10.01 9.87
C ALA A 220 -9.34 -10.91 10.21
N MET A 221 -9.17 -11.97 9.43
CA MET A 221 -8.08 -12.92 9.61
C MET A 221 -6.77 -12.33 9.11
N THR A 222 -5.67 -12.54 9.84
CA THR A 222 -4.33 -12.13 9.41
C THR A 222 -3.27 -13.16 9.81
N TYR A 223 -2.05 -13.04 9.28
CA TYR A 223 -0.93 -13.89 9.70
C TYR A 223 -0.29 -13.44 11.04
N TYR A 224 -0.58 -12.21 11.51
CA TYR A 224 -0.06 -11.71 12.79
C TYR A 224 -0.93 -12.15 13.98
N GLY A 225 -2.24 -12.26 13.74
CA GLY A 225 -3.28 -12.56 14.72
C GLY A 225 -4.61 -11.99 14.24
N ASP A 226 -5.71 -12.64 14.57
CA ASP A 226 -7.05 -12.21 14.16
C ASP A 226 -7.38 -10.81 14.73
N PHE A 227 -7.87 -9.91 13.88
CA PHE A 227 -8.39 -8.63 14.31
C PHE A 227 -9.88 -8.76 14.58
N ASN A 228 -10.21 -8.81 15.87
CA ASN A 228 -11.58 -8.96 16.33
C ASN A 228 -12.46 -7.81 15.86
N ALA A 229 -13.73 -8.10 15.66
CA ALA A 229 -14.72 -7.08 15.34
C ALA A 229 -14.76 -5.95 16.41
N PRO A 230 -15.02 -4.69 16.03
CA PRO A 230 -15.35 -4.24 14.67
C PRO A 230 -14.12 -3.91 13.80
N VAL A 231 -14.18 -4.28 12.52
CA VAL A 231 -13.19 -3.92 11.48
C VAL A 231 -13.83 -2.92 10.53
N TYR A 232 -13.06 -1.94 10.03
CA TYR A 232 -13.56 -0.98 9.05
C TYR A 232 -13.12 -1.38 7.65
N MET A 233 -14.08 -1.52 6.74
CA MET A 233 -13.85 -1.79 5.33
C MET A 233 -14.04 -0.49 4.54
N ALA A 234 -12.94 0.04 4.04
CA ALA A 234 -12.91 1.13 3.08
C ALA A 234 -12.89 0.56 1.66
N ARG A 235 -13.65 1.17 0.77
CA ARG A 235 -13.89 0.73 -0.60
C ARG A 235 -13.71 1.92 -1.53
N THR A 236 -12.84 1.80 -2.52
CA THR A 236 -12.58 2.89 -3.46
C THR A 236 -13.62 2.99 -4.56
N ASN A 237 -13.61 4.08 -5.32
CA ASN A 237 -14.24 4.13 -6.64
C ASN A 237 -13.48 3.23 -7.64
N MET A 238 -14.09 2.99 -8.80
CA MET A 238 -13.38 2.42 -9.95
C MET A 238 -12.51 3.50 -10.61
N MET A 239 -11.36 3.10 -11.13
CA MET A 239 -10.47 3.99 -11.87
C MET A 239 -10.33 3.52 -13.32
N SER A 240 -10.33 4.47 -14.25
CA SER A 240 -9.96 4.20 -15.65
C SER A 240 -8.50 4.60 -15.85
N LEU A 241 -7.68 3.63 -16.25
CA LEU A 241 -6.29 3.84 -16.62
C LEU A 241 -6.11 3.36 -18.05
N ASP A 242 -5.70 4.25 -18.96
CA ASP A 242 -5.29 3.92 -20.33
C ASP A 242 -6.22 2.92 -21.07
N ASN A 243 -7.52 3.25 -21.12
CA ASN A 243 -8.60 2.46 -21.73
C ASN A 243 -8.96 1.15 -21.01
N TRP A 244 -8.46 0.92 -19.80
CA TRP A 244 -8.82 -0.20 -18.93
C TRP A 244 -9.52 0.31 -17.68
N THR A 245 -10.74 -0.16 -17.44
CA THR A 245 -11.42 0.03 -16.14
C THR A 245 -10.79 -0.95 -15.15
N MET A 246 -9.99 -0.43 -14.24
CA MET A 246 -9.39 -1.19 -13.16
C MET A 246 -10.35 -1.25 -11.97
N GLY A 247 -10.28 -2.38 -11.26
CA GLY A 247 -11.24 -2.76 -10.23
C GLY A 247 -11.32 -1.81 -9.03
N LYS A 248 -12.29 -2.09 -8.18
CA LYS A 248 -12.54 -1.42 -6.90
C LYS A 248 -11.64 -2.03 -5.83
N ASP A 249 -10.84 -1.20 -5.16
CA ASP A 249 -9.96 -1.64 -4.08
C ASP A 249 -10.70 -1.72 -2.75
N VAL A 250 -10.23 -2.64 -1.91
CA VAL A 250 -10.74 -2.87 -0.56
C VAL A 250 -9.57 -2.77 0.41
N ILE A 251 -9.73 -1.91 1.42
CA ILE A 251 -8.78 -1.74 2.51
C ILE A 251 -9.50 -2.06 3.81
N LEU A 252 -8.93 -2.97 4.60
CA LEU A 252 -9.40 -3.29 5.93
C LEU A 252 -8.53 -2.57 6.96
N TYR A 253 -9.15 -1.84 7.86
CA TYR A 253 -8.51 -1.18 8.98
C TYR A 253 -8.95 -1.80 10.30
N ASP A 254 -8.01 -2.00 11.20
CA ASP A 254 -8.33 -2.25 12.60
C ASP A 254 -8.97 -1.00 13.22
N GLY A 255 -10.12 -1.17 13.87
CA GLY A 255 -10.86 -0.06 14.47
C GLY A 255 -10.13 0.59 15.65
N SER A 256 -9.27 -0.15 16.35
CA SER A 256 -8.62 0.33 17.57
C SER A 256 -7.30 1.06 17.33
N SER A 257 -6.45 0.49 16.47
CA SER A 257 -5.14 1.03 16.14
C SER A 257 -5.15 1.90 14.90
N GLY A 258 -6.15 1.73 14.03
CA GLY A 258 -6.23 2.43 12.76
C GLY A 258 -5.25 1.91 11.70
N LEU A 259 -4.51 0.84 11.99
CA LEU A 259 -3.60 0.19 11.04
C LEU A 259 -4.39 -0.47 9.91
N ALA A 260 -3.97 -0.27 8.66
CA ALA A 260 -4.46 -1.10 7.56
C ALA A 260 -3.90 -2.52 7.72
N ILE A 261 -4.78 -3.51 7.83
CA ILE A 261 -4.43 -4.92 8.10
C ILE A 261 -4.53 -5.80 6.86
N ALA A 262 -5.28 -5.36 5.84
CA ALA A 262 -5.33 -5.99 4.53
C ALA A 262 -5.65 -4.93 3.47
N PHE A 263 -5.01 -5.00 2.31
CA PHE A 263 -5.31 -4.10 1.20
C PHE A 263 -4.97 -4.72 -0.17
N PHE A 264 -5.81 -4.42 -1.14
CA PHE A 264 -5.63 -4.78 -2.54
C PHE A 264 -5.27 -3.51 -3.32
N THR A 265 -4.05 -3.39 -3.85
CA THR A 265 -3.63 -2.15 -4.53
C THR A 265 -2.93 -2.48 -5.85
N PRO A 266 -3.67 -2.68 -6.96
CA PRO A 266 -3.08 -2.66 -8.28
C PRO A 266 -2.34 -1.34 -8.53
N PHE A 267 -2.81 -0.25 -7.92
CA PHE A 267 -2.17 1.05 -7.93
C PHE A 267 -1.99 1.56 -6.51
N SER A 268 -0.83 2.15 -6.25
CA SER A 268 -0.50 2.75 -4.95
C SER A 268 0.48 3.89 -5.16
N PRO A 269 0.38 5.00 -4.39
CA PRO A 269 1.42 6.03 -4.39
C PRO A 269 2.79 5.47 -3.98
N LEU A 270 2.82 4.33 -3.27
CA LEU A 270 4.04 3.65 -2.83
C LEU A 270 4.75 2.92 -3.98
N TRP A 271 4.02 2.46 -5.01
CA TRP A 271 4.60 1.78 -6.18
C TRP A 271 5.56 2.69 -6.96
N LYS A 272 5.24 3.99 -7.03
CA LYS A 272 6.12 4.99 -7.63
C LYS A 272 7.50 5.03 -6.97
N ALA A 273 7.57 4.92 -5.64
CA ALA A 273 8.82 4.91 -4.90
C ALA A 273 9.62 3.61 -5.07
N LEU A 274 8.95 2.53 -5.48
CA LEU A 274 9.53 1.21 -5.73
C LEU A 274 9.84 0.96 -7.22
N GLY A 275 9.50 1.91 -8.10
CA GLY A 275 9.63 1.74 -9.56
C GLY A 275 8.70 0.68 -10.14
N VAL A 276 7.60 0.37 -9.44
CA VAL A 276 6.56 -0.58 -9.84
C VAL A 276 5.46 0.19 -10.58
N SER A 277 5.00 -0.33 -11.72
CA SER A 277 3.93 0.29 -12.50
C SER A 277 2.56 -0.16 -12.02
N SER A 278 2.37 -1.46 -11.82
CA SER A 278 1.14 -2.06 -11.29
C SER A 278 1.44 -3.37 -10.57
N THR A 279 0.46 -3.83 -9.80
CA THR A 279 0.51 -5.17 -9.20
C THR A 279 -0.84 -5.89 -9.35
N MET A 280 -0.84 -7.20 -9.26
CA MET A 280 -2.04 -7.99 -9.00
C MET A 280 -1.70 -8.91 -7.85
N ILE A 281 -2.04 -8.48 -6.62
CA ILE A 281 -1.65 -9.18 -5.40
C ILE A 281 -2.91 -9.54 -4.64
N GLN A 282 -3.29 -10.81 -4.65
CA GLN A 282 -4.36 -11.38 -3.83
C GLN A 282 -3.83 -12.60 -3.09
N ASP A 283 -3.96 -12.64 -1.77
CA ASP A 283 -3.65 -13.87 -1.03
C ASP A 283 -4.76 -14.91 -1.22
N THR A 284 -4.68 -15.70 -2.29
CA THR A 284 -5.65 -16.75 -2.60
C THR A 284 -5.39 -18.02 -1.77
N GLU A 285 -4.13 -18.33 -1.48
CA GLU A 285 -3.78 -19.52 -0.68
C GLU A 285 -4.32 -19.41 0.74
N PHE A 286 -4.21 -18.25 1.41
CA PHE A 286 -4.77 -18.08 2.76
C PHE A 286 -6.29 -18.27 2.77
N ALA A 287 -6.97 -17.72 1.75
CA ALA A 287 -8.42 -17.84 1.62
C ALA A 287 -8.85 -19.30 1.40
N GLU A 288 -8.09 -20.07 0.63
CA GLU A 288 -8.31 -21.51 0.43
C GLU A 288 -8.05 -22.32 1.72
N GLU A 289 -6.93 -22.06 2.41
CA GLU A 289 -6.56 -22.74 3.66
C GLU A 289 -7.63 -22.57 4.76
N HIS A 290 -8.31 -21.42 4.80
CA HIS A 290 -9.32 -21.09 5.81
C HIS A 290 -10.75 -21.07 5.28
N GLU A 291 -11.01 -21.67 4.11
CA GLU A 291 -12.31 -21.61 3.43
C GLU A 291 -13.47 -22.03 4.34
N LYS A 292 -13.26 -23.08 5.15
CA LYS A 292 -14.26 -23.59 6.09
C LYS A 292 -14.59 -22.56 7.18
N GLU A 293 -13.59 -21.95 7.80
CA GLU A 293 -13.79 -20.93 8.83
C GLU A 293 -14.50 -19.69 8.25
N ILE A 294 -14.14 -19.30 7.03
CA ILE A 294 -14.77 -18.17 6.32
C ILE A 294 -16.25 -18.45 6.03
N LYS A 295 -16.60 -19.67 5.63
CA LYS A 295 -17.98 -20.06 5.29
C LYS A 295 -18.85 -20.33 6.52
N GLU A 296 -18.28 -20.91 7.57
CA GLU A 296 -19.01 -21.40 8.74
C GLU A 296 -18.96 -20.45 9.94
N SER A 297 -18.03 -19.50 9.98
CA SER A 297 -17.87 -18.52 11.07
C SER A 297 -18.05 -17.09 10.57
N ASN A 298 -18.17 -16.15 11.52
CA ASN A 298 -18.17 -14.73 11.21
C ASN A 298 -16.74 -14.18 11.05
N LYS A 299 -15.98 -14.80 10.14
CA LYS A 299 -14.61 -14.39 9.77
C LYS A 299 -14.58 -14.01 8.29
N MET A 300 -13.83 -12.97 7.95
CA MET A 300 -13.63 -12.56 6.58
C MET A 300 -12.29 -13.04 6.04
N PRO A 301 -12.23 -13.47 4.76
CA PRO A 301 -10.96 -13.72 4.11
C PRO A 301 -10.17 -12.41 4.08
N PRO A 302 -8.85 -12.46 4.29
CA PRO A 302 -8.05 -11.30 4.02
C PRO A 302 -8.03 -11.01 2.52
N PHE A 303 -7.98 -9.73 2.17
CA PHE A 303 -7.92 -9.28 0.77
C PHE A 303 -6.55 -8.65 0.50
N GLY A 304 -5.88 -9.14 -0.54
CA GLY A 304 -4.61 -8.58 -1.01
C GLY A 304 -3.41 -8.90 -0.12
N LEU A 305 -2.63 -7.87 0.23
CA LEU A 305 -1.49 -7.96 1.13
C LEU A 305 -1.98 -7.98 2.59
N VAL A 306 -1.67 -9.05 3.31
CA VAL A 306 -2.24 -9.35 4.64
C VAL A 306 -1.19 -9.14 5.72
N LEU A 307 -1.53 -8.45 6.80
CA LEU A 307 -0.60 -8.19 7.91
C LEU A 307 -0.06 -9.51 8.48
N ALA A 308 1.26 -9.61 8.55
CA ALA A 308 1.95 -10.81 9.03
C ALA A 308 2.88 -10.55 10.19
N ARG A 309 3.45 -9.35 10.28
CA ARG A 309 4.31 -9.00 11.40
C ARG A 309 4.35 -7.52 11.64
N THR A 310 4.31 -7.12 12.89
CA THR A 310 4.59 -5.75 13.31
C THR A 310 5.26 -5.76 14.68
N ASN A 311 5.89 -4.64 15.05
CA ASN A 311 6.33 -4.35 16.41
C ASN A 311 5.48 -3.25 17.06
N ILE A 312 4.32 -2.91 16.48
CA ILE A 312 3.38 -1.98 17.06
C ILE A 312 2.83 -2.58 18.35
N ASP A 313 2.92 -1.79 19.42
CA ASP A 313 2.19 -2.06 20.65
C ASP A 313 0.80 -1.44 20.52
N PHE A 314 -0.21 -2.31 20.37
CA PHE A 314 -1.61 -1.91 20.27
C PHE A 314 -2.25 -1.63 21.61
N THR A 315 -1.51 -1.83 22.72
CA THR A 315 -1.99 -1.37 24.02
C THR A 315 -1.84 0.14 24.08
N ARG A 316 -2.97 0.84 23.95
CA ARG A 316 -3.01 2.26 24.26
C ARG A 316 -2.77 2.36 25.76
N ALA A 317 -1.64 2.92 26.17
CA ALA A 317 -1.51 3.34 27.55
C ALA A 317 -2.71 4.25 27.82
N GLU A 318 -3.58 3.89 28.77
CA GLU A 318 -4.51 4.86 29.31
C GLU A 318 -3.63 6.02 29.76
N GLU A 319 -3.73 7.16 29.08
CA GLU A 319 -3.36 8.41 29.70
C GLU A 319 -4.28 8.48 30.91
N LEU A 320 -3.75 8.03 32.06
CA LEU A 320 -4.30 8.44 33.34
C LEU A 320 -4.48 9.94 33.19
N PRO A 321 -5.69 10.48 33.45
CA PRO A 321 -5.84 11.93 33.44
C PRO A 321 -4.71 12.48 34.29
N ASP A 322 -3.92 13.42 33.76
CA ASP A 322 -2.95 14.17 34.55
C ASP A 322 -3.76 14.73 35.72
N GLU A 323 -3.77 14.02 36.86
CA GLU A 323 -4.48 14.41 38.07
C GLU A 323 -3.65 15.53 38.69
N GLY A 324 -3.82 16.70 38.08
CA GLY A 324 -3.19 17.93 38.44
C GLY A 324 -3.78 19.02 37.57
N PRO A 325 -4.54 19.99 38.12
CA PRO A 325 -4.98 21.14 37.33
C PRO A 325 -3.75 21.76 36.67
N SER A 326 -3.82 21.99 35.35
CA SER A 326 -2.71 22.58 34.60
C SER A 326 -2.24 23.85 35.33
N ARG A 327 -0.92 24.13 35.34
CA ARG A 327 -0.39 25.34 36.00
C ARG A 327 -1.16 26.59 35.56
N THR A 328 -1.58 26.64 34.31
CA THR A 328 -2.42 27.68 33.71
C THR A 328 -3.80 27.77 34.34
N ALA A 329 -4.47 26.63 34.60
CA ALA A 329 -5.75 26.58 35.32
C ALA A 329 -5.60 26.99 36.78
N VAL A 330 -4.51 26.60 37.46
CA VAL A 330 -4.20 27.04 38.83
C VAL A 330 -3.99 28.55 38.89
N PHE A 331 -3.22 29.12 37.95
CA PHE A 331 -3.02 30.57 37.87
C PHE A 331 -4.31 31.33 37.51
N ALA A 332 -5.15 30.76 36.64
CA ALA A 332 -6.45 31.35 36.30
C ALA A 332 -7.39 31.37 37.51
N VAL A 333 -7.48 30.26 38.26
CA VAL A 333 -8.30 30.17 39.49
C VAL A 333 -7.77 31.10 40.58
N ALA A 334 -6.45 31.18 40.76
CA ALA A 334 -5.83 32.10 41.70
C ALA A 334 -6.07 33.58 41.32
N GLY A 335 -5.99 33.91 40.03
CA GLY A 335 -6.30 35.24 39.51
C GLY A 335 -7.77 35.63 39.73
N ILE A 336 -8.70 34.70 39.49
CA ILE A 336 -10.13 34.90 39.73
C ILE A 336 -10.41 35.08 41.24
N ALA A 337 -9.80 34.26 42.09
CA ALA A 337 -9.95 34.37 43.55
C ALA A 337 -9.41 35.71 44.08
N ALA A 338 -8.27 36.18 43.56
CA ALA A 338 -7.71 37.48 43.92
C ALA A 338 -8.63 38.64 43.53
N VAL A 339 -9.19 38.61 42.32
CA VAL A 339 -10.14 39.63 41.84
C VAL A 339 -11.43 39.60 42.66
N LEU A 340 -11.97 38.42 42.96
CA LEU A 340 -13.15 38.28 43.81
C LEU A 340 -12.90 38.75 45.25
N GLY A 341 -11.72 38.46 45.82
CA GLY A 341 -11.32 38.94 47.14
C GLY A 341 -11.20 40.47 47.20
N VAL A 342 -10.60 41.08 46.18
CA VAL A 342 -10.52 42.55 46.06
C VAL A 342 -11.92 43.17 45.92
N LEU A 343 -12.80 42.59 45.10
CA LEU A 343 -14.18 43.05 44.94
C LEU A 343 -15.01 42.90 46.23
N PHE A 344 -14.81 41.81 46.98
CA PHE A 344 -15.48 41.58 48.25
C PHE A 344 -15.03 42.60 49.31
N LEU A 345 -13.72 42.84 49.44
CA LEU A 345 -13.16 43.85 50.34
C LEU A 345 -13.58 45.28 49.96
N TRP A 346 -13.69 45.57 48.66
CA TRP A 346 -14.14 46.87 48.17
C TRP A 346 -15.63 47.11 48.45
N ARG A 347 -16.45 46.04 48.38
CA ARG A 347 -17.88 46.09 48.69
C ARG A 347 -18.18 46.15 50.19
N TRP A 348 -17.25 45.74 51.04
CA TRP A 348 -17.39 45.78 52.50
C TRP A 348 -16.91 47.10 53.13
N ARG A 349 -16.14 47.90 52.36
CA ARG A 349 -15.68 49.25 52.75
C ARG A 349 -16.63 50.39 52.33
N ARG A 350 -17.67 50.08 51.57
CA ARG A 350 -18.84 50.94 51.35
C ARG A 350 -19.97 50.45 52.25
#